data_AF-A0A3N5AJ94-F1
#
_entry.id   AF-A0A3N5AJ94-F1
#
_cell.length_a   1.000
_cell.length_b   1.000
_cell.length_c   1.000
_cell.angle_alpha   90.00
_cell.angle_beta   90.00
_cell.angle_gamma   90.00
#
_symmetry.space_group_name_H-M   'P 1'
#
loop_
_entity.id
_entity.type
_entity.pdbx_description
1 polymer ?
#
loop_
_entity_poly.entity_id
_entity_poly.type
_entity_poly.pdbx_seq_one_letter_code
_entity_poly.pdbx_strand_id
1 'polypeptide(L)'
;MRTATLTLLPPWAMRLVTDRLPIGAPAYAAVTLEPSSQTAVYTDTTGQRVEMGQHGTNQTSPTTSQSGGSDGSSPQPQTADDSNPDYSSD
;
A
#
# COMPACT_ATOMS: atom_id res chain seq x y z
N MET A 1 -7.80 41.31 -45.85
CA MET A 1 -8.16 40.63 -44.59
C MET A 1 -7.69 39.19 -44.68
N ARG A 2 -6.90 38.68 -43.74
CA ARG A 2 -6.43 37.29 -43.75
C ARG A 2 -7.00 36.55 -42.54
N THR A 3 -7.83 35.55 -42.81
CA THR A 3 -8.37 34.66 -41.79
C THR A 3 -7.31 33.60 -41.48
N ALA A 4 -6.87 33.51 -40.23
CA ALA A 4 -5.99 32.45 -39.78
C ALA A 4 -6.83 31.26 -39.30
N THR A 5 -6.62 30.09 -39.88
CA THR A 5 -7.19 28.84 -39.41
C THR A 5 -6.40 28.36 -38.20
N LEU A 6 -7.04 28.25 -37.02
CA LEU A 6 -6.42 27.65 -35.84
C LEU A 6 -6.50 26.13 -35.93
N THR A 7 -5.34 25.47 -36.00
CA THR A 7 -5.24 24.03 -35.81
C THR A 7 -5.47 23.70 -34.33
N LEU A 8 -6.47 22.87 -34.03
CA LEU A 8 -6.78 22.47 -32.66
C LEU A 8 -5.74 21.46 -32.17
N LEU A 9 -4.69 21.98 -31.54
CA LEU A 9 -3.74 21.15 -30.79
C LEU A 9 -4.30 20.88 -29.39
N PRO A 10 -4.05 19.69 -28.82
CA PRO A 10 -4.37 19.44 -27.42
C PRO A 10 -3.68 20.49 -26.54
N PRO A 11 -4.34 20.93 -25.43
CA PRO A 11 -3.77 21.83 -24.44
C PRO A 11 -2.33 21.47 -24.08
N TRP A 12 -1.48 22.49 -23.90
CA TRP A 12 -0.04 22.34 -23.67
C TRP A 12 0.29 21.31 -22.57
N ALA A 13 -0.50 21.27 -21.50
CA ALA A 13 -0.31 20.35 -20.38
C ALA A 13 -0.55 18.88 -20.76
N MET A 14 -1.51 18.58 -21.63
CA MET A 14 -1.77 17.20 -22.07
C MET A 14 -0.66 16.64 -22.96
N ARG A 15 0.12 17.53 -23.59
CA ARG A 15 1.29 17.14 -24.38
C ARG A 15 2.51 16.79 -23.53
N LEU A 16 2.48 17.09 -22.23
CA LEU A 16 3.55 16.76 -21.27
C LEU A 16 3.32 15.44 -20.55
N VAL A 17 2.13 14.84 -20.70
CA VAL A 17 1.81 13.53 -20.14
C VAL A 17 2.40 12.47 -21.05
N THR A 18 3.44 11.78 -20.60
CA THR A 18 3.87 10.53 -21.21
C THR A 18 2.81 9.47 -20.91
N ASP A 19 2.53 8.58 -21.87
CA ASP A 19 1.71 7.39 -21.60
C ASP A 19 2.19 6.73 -20.30
N ARG A 20 1.24 6.28 -19.49
CA ARG A 20 1.59 5.56 -18.26
C ARG A 20 2.51 4.42 -18.64
N LEU A 21 3.57 4.24 -17.85
CA LEU A 21 4.52 3.11 -17.94
C LEU A 21 3.79 1.86 -18.43
N PRO A 22 4.32 1.12 -19.42
CA PRO A 22 3.65 -0.08 -19.90
C PRO A 22 3.41 -1.00 -18.71
N ILE A 23 2.16 -1.04 -18.26
CA ILE A 23 1.72 -1.94 -17.22
C ILE A 23 1.65 -3.27 -17.95
N GLY A 24 2.66 -4.12 -17.73
CA GLY A 24 2.59 -5.50 -18.18
C GLY A 24 1.27 -6.11 -17.72
N ALA A 25 0.66 -6.94 -18.56
CA ALA A 25 -0.58 -7.60 -18.19
C ALA A 25 -0.39 -8.28 -16.81
N PRO A 26 -1.32 -8.08 -15.86
CA PRO A 26 -1.21 -8.73 -14.57
C PRO A 26 -1.13 -10.25 -14.76
N ALA A 27 -0.41 -10.93 -13.86
CA ALA A 27 -0.22 -12.39 -13.94
C ALA A 27 -1.52 -13.20 -13.76
N TYR A 28 -2.65 -12.54 -13.48
CA TYR A 28 -3.98 -13.13 -13.34
C TYR A 28 -4.90 -12.69 -14.48
N ALA A 29 -5.85 -13.55 -14.84
CA ALA A 29 -6.85 -13.30 -15.87
C ALA A 29 -8.18 -12.77 -15.30
N ALA A 30 -8.57 -13.22 -14.10
CA ALA A 30 -9.81 -12.81 -13.46
C ALA A 30 -9.64 -12.66 -11.94
N VAL A 31 -10.53 -11.85 -11.35
CA VAL A 31 -10.67 -11.70 -9.90
C VAL A 31 -12.15 -11.82 -9.51
N THR A 32 -12.44 -12.58 -8.48
CA THR A 32 -13.79 -12.73 -7.92
C THR A 32 -13.77 -12.56 -6.41
N LEU A 33 -14.80 -11.95 -5.83
CA LEU A 33 -14.95 -11.86 -4.38
C LEU A 33 -15.61 -13.15 -3.86
N GLU A 34 -14.94 -13.84 -2.94
CA GLU A 34 -15.50 -15.01 -2.28
C GLU A 34 -16.44 -14.55 -1.14
N PRO A 35 -17.75 -14.87 -1.18
CA PRO A 35 -18.72 -14.27 -0.26
C PRO A 35 -18.52 -14.62 1.21
N SER A 36 -18.03 -15.83 1.53
CA SER A 36 -17.95 -16.29 2.92
C SER A 36 -16.77 -15.69 3.70
N SER A 37 -15.64 -15.50 3.04
CA SER A 37 -14.40 -14.94 3.59
C SER A 37 -14.19 -13.47 3.21
N GLN A 38 -15.01 -12.92 2.32
CA GLN A 38 -14.86 -11.58 1.75
C GLN A 38 -13.45 -11.35 1.18
N THR A 39 -12.85 -12.40 0.61
CA THR A 39 -11.49 -12.37 0.09
C THR A 39 -11.50 -12.42 -1.44
N ALA A 40 -10.62 -11.65 -2.08
CA ALA A 40 -10.42 -11.69 -3.52
C ALA A 40 -9.69 -12.97 -3.94
N VAL A 41 -10.25 -13.71 -4.90
CA VAL A 41 -9.66 -14.90 -5.51
C VAL A 41 -9.24 -14.55 -6.92
N TYR A 42 -7.94 -14.66 -7.19
CA TYR A 42 -7.34 -14.40 -8.50
C TYR A 42 -7.11 -15.72 -9.22
N THR A 43 -7.46 -15.79 -10.52
CA THR A 43 -7.26 -16.99 -11.34
C THR A 43 -6.52 -16.69 -12.64
N ASP A 44 -5.76 -17.67 -13.13
CA ASP A 44 -5.08 -17.60 -14.42
C ASP A 44 -6.05 -17.89 -15.58
N THR A 45 -5.53 -17.89 -16.82
CA THR A 45 -6.34 -18.17 -18.03
C THR A 45 -6.88 -19.60 -18.08
N THR A 46 -6.35 -20.50 -17.26
CA THR A 46 -6.80 -21.90 -17.12
C THR A 46 -7.75 -22.10 -15.94
N GLY A 47 -8.03 -21.03 -15.17
CA GLY A 47 -8.89 -21.05 -13.99
C GLY A 47 -8.19 -21.52 -12.71
N GLN A 48 -6.87 -21.74 -12.72
CA GLN A 48 -6.14 -22.09 -11.51
C GLN A 48 -5.90 -20.85 -10.66
N ARG A 49 -5.90 -21.01 -9.33
CA ARG A 49 -5.61 -19.90 -8.41
C ARG A 49 -4.19 -19.42 -8.59
N VAL A 50 -4.02 -18.11 -8.74
CA VAL A 50 -2.71 -17.47 -8.78
C VAL A 50 -2.27 -17.18 -7.34
N GLU A 51 -1.11 -17.70 -6.97
CA GLU A 51 -0.43 -17.30 -5.75
C GLU A 51 0.25 -15.94 -5.99
N MET A 52 -0.34 -14.88 -5.46
CA MET A 52 0.34 -13.60 -5.30
C MET A 52 1.41 -13.83 -4.24
N GLY A 53 2.65 -14.09 -4.67
CA GLY A 53 3.74 -14.61 -3.84
C GLY A 53 3.90 -13.96 -2.47
N GLN A 54 4.62 -14.64 -1.55
CA GLN A 54 4.80 -14.23 -0.16
C GLN A 54 4.95 -12.71 -0.01
N HIS A 55 3.88 -12.06 0.42
CA HIS A 55 3.99 -10.72 1.00
C HIS A 55 4.75 -10.89 2.31
N GLY A 56 5.99 -10.42 2.35
CA GLY A 56 6.73 -10.28 3.60
C GLY A 56 5.91 -9.40 4.54
N THR A 57 5.29 -10.01 5.54
CA THR A 57 4.72 -9.27 6.65
C THR A 57 5.90 -8.77 7.46
N ASN A 58 6.25 -7.47 7.32
CA ASN A 58 7.27 -6.84 8.14
C ASN A 58 7.13 -7.31 9.59
N GLN A 59 8.21 -7.82 10.20
CA GLN A 59 8.18 -8.17 11.61
C GLN A 59 8.12 -6.87 12.42
N THR A 60 7.05 -6.71 13.19
CA THR A 60 6.91 -5.59 14.12
C THR A 60 7.54 -5.98 15.45
N SER A 61 8.64 -5.33 15.80
CA SER A 61 9.20 -5.43 17.16
C SER A 61 8.88 -4.11 17.88
N PRO A 62 7.87 -4.08 18.77
CA PRO A 62 7.56 -2.85 19.49
C PRO A 62 8.67 -2.51 20.49
N THR A 63 9.13 -1.26 20.47
CA THR A 63 9.93 -0.71 21.59
C THR A 63 8.97 -0.10 22.60
N THR A 64 8.86 -0.74 23.77
CA THR A 64 7.98 -0.31 24.86
C THR A 64 8.76 0.53 25.87
N SER A 65 8.37 1.79 26.07
CA SER A 65 8.92 2.64 27.12
C SER A 65 8.31 2.28 28.48
N GLN A 66 9.13 2.24 29.52
CA GLN A 66 8.74 1.93 30.90
C GLN A 66 8.97 3.17 31.77
N SER A 67 7.91 3.74 32.35
CA SER A 67 8.01 4.85 33.30
C SER A 67 7.56 4.40 34.69
N GLY A 68 8.23 4.91 35.72
CA GLY A 68 7.87 4.73 37.14
C GLY A 68 7.33 6.05 37.70
N GLY A 69 6.51 5.96 38.76
CA GLY A 69 5.70 7.06 39.30
C GLY A 69 6.39 8.42 39.49
N SER A 70 5.56 9.47 39.56
CA SER A 70 5.96 10.88 39.68
C SER A 70 6.90 11.16 40.87
N ASP A 71 7.75 12.17 40.72
CA ASP A 71 8.66 12.65 41.76
C ASP A 71 7.87 13.10 43.01
N GLY A 72 7.98 12.30 44.08
CA GLY A 72 7.28 12.52 45.34
C GLY A 72 6.55 11.30 45.91
N SER A 73 6.52 10.17 45.19
CA SER A 73 5.95 8.91 45.69
C SER A 73 7.02 7.84 45.98
N SER A 74 6.70 6.88 46.87
CA SER A 74 7.53 5.69 47.11
C SER A 74 7.76 4.90 45.81
N PRO A 75 8.84 4.11 45.67
CA PRO A 75 9.13 3.37 44.44
C PRO A 75 7.93 2.54 43.99
N GLN A 76 7.42 2.83 42.79
CA GLN A 76 6.33 2.09 42.15
C GLN A 76 6.92 1.18 41.07
N PRO A 77 6.33 -0.02 40.83
CA PRO A 77 6.68 -0.84 39.68
C PRO A 77 6.51 -0.03 38.39
N GLN A 78 7.49 -0.10 37.49
CA GLN A 78 7.37 0.55 36.19
C GLN A 78 6.30 -0.17 35.37
N THR A 79 5.38 0.59 34.80
CA THR A 79 4.37 0.07 33.87
C THR A 79 4.68 0.56 32.47
N ALA A 80 4.33 -0.24 31.47
CA ALA A 80 4.41 0.17 30.08
C ALA A 80 3.52 1.41 29.87
N ASP A 81 4.13 2.51 29.44
CA ASP A 81 3.44 3.79 29.24
C ASP A 81 2.97 3.89 27.80
N ASP A 82 3.90 3.71 26.86
CA ASP A 82 3.66 3.77 25.42
C ASP A 82 4.42 2.67 24.68
N SER A 83 3.86 2.22 23.56
CA SER A 83 4.46 1.27 22.63
C SER A 83 4.54 1.88 21.24
N ASN A 84 5.75 2.03 20.70
CA ASN A 84 5.97 2.45 19.32
C ASN A 84 6.29 1.21 18.47
N PRO A 85 5.49 0.89 17.43
CA PRO A 85 5.78 -0.22 16.54
C PRO A 85 6.96 0.14 15.63
N ASP A 86 8.11 -0.49 15.86
CA ASP A 86 9.23 -0.40 14.93
C ASP A 86 9.07 -1.45 13.82
N TYR A 87 9.21 -1.00 12.59
CA TYR A 87 9.15 -1.85 11.40
C TYR A 87 10.56 -2.19 10.96
N SER A 88 10.87 -3.49 10.87
CA SER A 88 12.07 -3.99 10.19
C SER A 88 11.67 -4.73 8.93
N SER A 89 12.40 -4.47 7.84
CA SER A 89 12.33 -5.28 6.63
C SER A 89 13.26 -6.47 6.78
N ASP A 90 12.80 -7.64 6.34
CA ASP A 90 13.62 -8.86 6.19
C ASP A 90 14.72 -8.66 5.12
#